data_AF-A0A7F5RI32-F1
#
_entry.id   AF-A0A7F5RI32-F1
#
_cell.length_a   1.000
_cell.length_b   1.000
_cell.length_c   1.000
_cell.angle_alpha   90.00
_cell.angle_beta   90.00
_cell.angle_gamma   90.00
#
_symmetry.space_group_name_H-M   'P 1'
#
loop_
_entity.id
_entity.type
_entity.pdbx_description
1 polymer ?
#
loop_
_entity_poly.entity_id
_entity_poly.type
_entity_poly.pdbx_seq_one_letter_code
_entity_poly.pdbx_strand_id
1 'polypeptide(L)'
;MKGGSSPASMIFTGLGFAAIGFAGRYVLRRMPHLENEVRHLIKHFRLLDPDMFDGNCPRGSSYTDKYSQYYKGGFESKMNLKEAALILGVEPTAKKNTIRAAFLRLITLNHPDRGGSPYIASKINEAKDFLEERLPPGRK
;
A
#
# COMPACT_ATOMS: atom_id res chain seq x y z
N MET A 1 11.17 -3.24 -35.47
CA MET A 1 10.00 -2.47 -35.96
C MET A 1 8.98 -2.42 -34.83
N LYS A 2 8.58 -1.23 -34.37
CA LYS A 2 7.64 -1.05 -33.26
C LYS A 2 6.21 -1.27 -33.76
N GLY A 3 5.60 -2.41 -33.40
CA GLY A 3 4.20 -2.69 -33.70
C GLY A 3 3.28 -2.00 -32.69
N GLY A 4 2.73 -0.85 -33.05
CA GLY A 4 1.68 -0.21 -32.25
C GLY A 4 0.37 -0.98 -32.39
N SER A 5 -0.13 -1.55 -31.30
CA SER A 5 -1.46 -2.19 -31.26
C SER A 5 -2.55 -1.14 -31.43
N SER A 6 -3.23 -1.14 -32.58
CA SER A 6 -4.36 -0.26 -32.88
C SER A 6 -5.53 -0.51 -31.90
N PRO A 7 -6.33 0.50 -31.54
CA PRO A 7 -7.44 0.33 -30.59
C PRO A 7 -8.45 -0.75 -31.02
N ALA A 8 -8.61 -0.96 -32.33
CA ALA A 8 -9.42 -2.04 -32.89
C ALA A 8 -8.91 -3.45 -32.53
N SER A 9 -7.60 -3.66 -32.47
CA SER A 9 -7.06 -4.97 -32.07
C SER A 9 -7.28 -5.22 -30.58
N MET A 10 -7.19 -4.18 -29.74
CA MET A 10 -7.46 -4.31 -28.30
C MET A 10 -8.94 -4.64 -28.01
N ILE A 11 -9.87 -4.04 -28.75
CA ILE A 11 -11.32 -4.33 -28.62
C ILE A 11 -11.62 -5.76 -29.08
N PHE A 12 -11.09 -6.17 -30.24
CA PHE A 12 -11.32 -7.51 -30.78
C PHE A 12 -10.72 -8.60 -29.88
N THR A 13 -9.51 -8.38 -29.36
CA THR A 13 -8.88 -9.28 -28.40
C THR A 13 -9.69 -9.36 -27.10
N GLY A 14 -10.18 -8.23 -26.58
CA GLY A 14 -11.02 -8.18 -25.38
C GLY A 14 -12.33 -8.96 -25.52
N LEU A 15 -13.05 -8.78 -26.63
CA LEU A 15 -14.28 -9.52 -26.92
C LEU A 15 -14.04 -11.03 -27.08
N GLY A 16 -12.93 -11.41 -27.71
CA GLY A 16 -12.54 -12.82 -27.89
C GLY A 16 -12.34 -13.56 -26.56
N PHE A 17 -11.58 -12.97 -25.64
CA PHE A 17 -11.37 -13.56 -24.31
C PHE A 17 -12.66 -13.64 -23.48
N ALA A 18 -13.51 -12.61 -23.55
CA ALA A 18 -14.78 -12.59 -22.82
C ALA A 18 -15.73 -13.73 -23.27
N ALA A 19 -15.84 -13.97 -24.58
CA ALA A 19 -16.67 -15.03 -25.13
C ALA A 19 -16.18 -16.43 -24.71
N ILE A 20 -14.87 -16.67 -24.75
CA ILE A 20 -14.27 -17.93 -24.31
C ILE A 20 -14.55 -18.17 -22.82
N GLY A 21 -14.38 -17.15 -21.97
CA GLY A 21 -14.66 -17.25 -20.53
C GLY A 21 -16.12 -17.58 -20.22
N PHE A 22 -17.08 -16.92 -20.89
CA PHE A 22 -18.50 -17.17 -20.68
C PHE A 22 -18.97 -18.54 -21.17
N ALA A 23 -18.52 -18.95 -22.36
CA ALA A 23 -18.84 -20.26 -22.92
C ALA A 23 -18.24 -21.39 -22.06
N GLY A 24 -16.98 -21.26 -21.63
CA GLY A 24 -16.34 -22.20 -20.72
C GLY A 24 -17.12 -22.35 -19.40
N ARG A 25 -17.52 -21.23 -18.77
CA ARG A 25 -18.30 -21.24 -17.52
C ARG A 25 -19.67 -21.90 -17.69
N TYR A 26 -20.32 -21.69 -18.83
CA TYR A 26 -21.62 -22.29 -19.11
C TYR A 26 -21.53 -23.82 -19.25
N VAL A 27 -20.53 -24.30 -19.99
CA VAL A 27 -20.31 -25.74 -20.21
C VAL A 27 -19.93 -26.44 -18.90
N LEU A 28 -19.02 -25.87 -18.11
CA LEU A 28 -18.60 -26.43 -16.81
C LEU A 28 -19.78 -26.56 -15.83
N ARG A 29 -20.73 -25.62 -15.84
CA ARG A 29 -21.93 -25.70 -14.98
C ARG A 29 -22.90 -26.80 -15.40
N ARG A 30 -22.88 -27.23 -16.66
CA ARG A 30 -23.80 -28.25 -17.21
C ARG A 30 -23.23 -29.66 -17.11
N MET A 31 -21.91 -29.81 -17.06
CA MET A 31 -21.21 -31.10 -17.11
C MET A 31 -20.19 -31.25 -15.97
N PRO A 32 -20.63 -31.52 -14.72
CA PRO A 32 -19.74 -31.64 -13.55
C PRO A 32 -18.84 -32.89 -13.58
N HIS A 33 -19.06 -33.82 -14.51
CA HIS A 33 -18.26 -35.04 -14.64
C HIS A 33 -16.95 -34.83 -15.43
N LEU A 34 -16.79 -33.71 -16.14
CA LEU A 34 -15.59 -33.38 -16.90
C LEU A 34 -14.51 -32.69 -16.04
N GLU A 35 -14.77 -32.48 -14.75
CA GLU A 35 -13.90 -31.69 -13.88
C GLU A 35 -12.47 -32.23 -13.79
N ASN A 36 -12.28 -33.54 -13.65
CA ASN A 36 -10.96 -34.11 -13.40
C ASN A 36 -10.03 -33.95 -14.61
N GLU A 37 -10.54 -34.19 -15.82
CA GLU A 37 -9.77 -34.07 -17.06
C GLU A 37 -9.44 -32.61 -17.38
N VAL A 38 -10.44 -31.74 -17.23
CA VAL A 38 -10.31 -30.31 -17.49
C VAL A 38 -9.36 -29.65 -16.48
N ARG A 39 -9.33 -30.12 -15.21
CA ARG A 39 -8.35 -29.68 -14.21
C ARG A 39 -6.91 -29.97 -14.63
N HIS A 40 -6.63 -31.10 -15.29
CA HIS A 40 -5.27 -31.43 -15.74
C HIS A 40 -4.81 -30.58 -16.94
N LEU A 41 -5.73 -30.28 -17.86
CA LEU A 41 -5.48 -29.38 -18.98
C LEU A 41 -5.30 -27.93 -18.54
N ILE A 42 -6.13 -27.45 -17.62
CA ILE A 42 -6.07 -26.06 -17.13
C ILE A 42 -4.79 -25.80 -16.34
N LYS A 43 -4.28 -26.78 -15.58
CA LYS A 43 -3.00 -26.64 -14.84
C LYS A 43 -1.81 -26.30 -15.74
N HIS A 44 -1.82 -26.71 -17.00
CA HIS A 44 -0.74 -26.42 -17.96
C HIS A 44 -0.96 -25.10 -18.70
N PHE A 45 -2.20 -24.63 -18.78
CA PHE A 45 -2.57 -23.40 -19.49
C PHE A 45 -2.59 -22.21 -18.50
N ARG A 46 -1.41 -21.63 -18.26
CA ARG A 46 -1.11 -20.55 -17.30
C ARG A 46 -1.87 -19.21 -17.48
N LEU A 47 -2.91 -19.16 -18.33
CA LEU A 47 -3.78 -17.99 -18.53
C LEU A 47 -5.15 -18.12 -17.81
N LEU A 48 -5.45 -19.28 -17.23
CA LEU A 48 -6.71 -19.54 -16.53
C LEU A 48 -6.40 -20.21 -15.20
N ASP A 49 -5.69 -19.51 -14.30
CA ASP A 49 -5.46 -20.02 -12.95
C ASP A 49 -6.81 -20.19 -12.23
N PRO A 50 -7.21 -21.42 -11.82
CA PRO A 50 -8.49 -21.70 -11.15
C PRO A 50 -8.68 -20.90 -9.85
N ASP A 51 -7.57 -20.50 -9.23
CA ASP A 51 -7.50 -19.80 -7.94
C ASP A 51 -7.92 -18.32 -8.05
N MET A 52 -8.30 -17.83 -9.23
CA MET A 52 -8.85 -16.50 -9.42
C MET A 52 -10.31 -16.39 -8.93
N PHE A 53 -11.05 -17.50 -8.84
CA PHE A 53 -12.48 -17.49 -8.47
C PHE A 53 -12.79 -18.13 -7.11
N ASP A 54 -11.83 -18.84 -6.50
CA ASP A 54 -11.90 -19.13 -5.08
C ASP A 54 -11.53 -17.85 -4.33
N GLY A 55 -12.38 -17.40 -3.40
CA GLY A 55 -12.22 -16.15 -2.63
C GLY A 55 -10.98 -16.09 -1.72
N ASN A 56 -9.97 -16.90 -2.01
CA ASN A 56 -8.67 -16.97 -1.38
C ASN A 56 -7.59 -16.95 -2.47
N CYS A 57 -7.58 -15.90 -3.30
CA CYS A 57 -6.64 -15.77 -4.41
C CYS A 57 -5.20 -15.60 -3.89
N PRO A 58 -4.21 -16.37 -4.39
CA PRO A 58 -2.80 -16.17 -4.08
C PRO A 58 -2.33 -14.88 -4.74
N ARG A 59 -2.19 -13.85 -3.88
CA ARG A 59 -1.51 -12.55 -4.01
C ARG A 59 -0.72 -12.31 -5.31
N GLY A 60 -1.44 -12.15 -6.42
CA GLY A 60 -0.96 -11.56 -7.67
C GLY A 60 -1.45 -10.12 -7.75
N SER A 61 -0.68 -9.18 -7.16
CA SER A 61 -0.84 -7.72 -7.25
C SER A 61 -2.27 -7.19 -7.10
N SER A 62 -2.82 -7.32 -5.89
CA SER A 62 -3.91 -6.47 -5.45
C SER A 62 -3.39 -5.04 -5.22
N TYR A 63 -4.19 -4.04 -5.57
CA TYR A 63 -3.97 -2.59 -5.32
C TYR A 63 -3.58 -2.26 -3.85
N THR A 64 -3.75 -3.23 -2.94
CA THR A 64 -3.49 -3.18 -1.51
C THR A 64 -2.02 -3.39 -1.10
N ASP A 65 -1.16 -3.99 -1.94
CA ASP A 65 0.25 -4.25 -1.57
C ASP A 65 1.09 -2.97 -1.45
N LYS A 66 0.65 -1.85 -2.05
CA LYS A 66 1.35 -0.56 -1.93
C LYS A 66 1.25 0.06 -0.54
N TYR A 67 0.24 -0.33 0.24
CA TYR A 67 -0.01 0.25 1.56
C TYR A 67 0.48 -0.64 2.71
N SER A 68 1.10 -1.79 2.43
CA SER A 68 1.65 -2.66 3.46
C SER A 68 2.84 -2.04 4.21
N GLN A 69 3.45 -0.98 3.64
CA GLN A 69 4.62 -0.29 4.18
C GLN A 69 4.25 0.78 5.22
N TYR A 70 2.97 1.11 5.38
CA TYR A 70 2.53 2.10 6.37
C TYR A 70 2.21 1.42 7.71
N TYR A 71 2.47 2.14 8.80
CA TYR A 71 2.01 1.73 10.12
C TYR A 71 0.47 1.69 10.13
N LYS A 72 -0.07 0.57 10.60
CA LYS A 72 -1.53 0.42 10.76
C LYS A 72 -1.97 1.16 12.02
N GLY A 73 -3.05 1.93 11.91
CA GLY A 73 -3.63 2.68 13.03
C GLY A 73 -3.49 4.20 12.87
N GLY A 74 -3.82 4.92 13.93
CA GLY A 74 -3.63 6.38 14.04
C GLY A 74 -2.49 6.73 15.00
N PHE A 75 -2.44 7.99 15.40
CA PHE A 75 -1.58 8.42 16.49
C PHE A 75 -2.05 7.87 17.83
N GLU A 76 -1.11 7.71 18.75
CA GLU A 76 -1.41 7.32 20.11
C GLU A 76 -2.16 8.46 20.83
N SER A 77 -3.01 8.09 21.79
CA SER A 77 -3.80 9.06 22.57
C SER A 77 -2.91 9.96 23.43
N LYS A 78 -1.73 9.47 23.82
CA LYS A 78 -0.72 10.20 24.59
C LYS A 78 0.64 10.01 23.93
N MET A 79 1.34 11.11 23.67
CA MET A 79 2.69 11.07 23.10
C MET A 79 3.64 10.22 23.95
N ASN A 80 4.38 9.36 23.27
CA ASN A 80 5.39 8.52 23.89
C ASN A 80 6.71 8.59 23.11
N LEU A 81 7.77 8.04 23.70
CA LEU A 81 9.13 8.12 23.14
C LEU A 81 9.23 7.48 21.75
N LYS A 82 8.55 6.35 21.53
CA LYS A 82 8.61 5.60 20.27
C LYS A 82 7.87 6.37 19.18
N GLU A 83 6.67 6.86 19.47
CA GLU A 83 5.86 7.66 18.55
C GLU A 83 6.58 8.96 18.19
N ALA A 84 7.13 9.69 19.16
CA ALA A 84 7.83 10.95 18.92
C ALA A 84 9.05 10.76 18.00
N ALA A 85 9.85 9.71 18.27
CA ALA A 85 10.97 9.32 17.43
C ALA A 85 10.54 8.95 16.00
N LEU A 86 9.44 8.20 15.86
CA LEU A 86 8.88 7.82 14.56
C LEU A 86 8.33 9.03 13.77
N ILE A 87 7.64 9.95 14.44
CA ILE A 87 7.08 11.18 13.82
C ILE A 87 8.20 12.05 13.27
N LEU A 88 9.26 12.28 14.04
CA LEU A 88 10.39 13.11 13.59
C LEU A 88 11.38 12.37 12.69
N GLY A 89 11.32 11.04 12.62
CA GLY A 89 12.25 10.21 11.87
C GLY A 89 13.67 10.25 12.44
N VAL A 90 13.79 10.28 13.76
CA VAL A 90 15.08 10.34 14.48
C VAL A 90 15.21 9.18 15.47
N GLU A 91 16.43 8.89 15.92
CA GLU A 91 16.61 7.93 17.01
C GLU A 91 16.05 8.46 18.34
N PRO A 92 15.54 7.61 19.24
CA PRO A 92 15.07 8.01 20.57
C PRO A 92 16.14 8.71 21.43
N THR A 93 17.41 8.49 21.11
CA THR A 93 18.60 9.06 21.78
C THR A 93 19.22 10.22 21.00
N ALA A 94 18.53 10.75 19.99
CA ALA A 94 19.04 11.83 19.16
C ALA A 94 19.37 13.09 19.96
N LYS A 95 20.41 13.81 19.53
CA LYS A 95 20.81 15.08 20.15
C LYS A 95 19.80 16.18 19.82
N LYS A 96 19.74 17.20 20.68
CA LYS A 96 18.83 18.35 20.55
C LYS A 96 18.89 19.03 19.18
N ASN A 97 20.09 19.15 18.60
CA ASN A 97 20.28 19.78 17.29
C ASN A 97 19.63 18.96 16.16
N THR A 98 19.72 17.63 16.22
CA THR A 98 19.10 16.72 15.26
C THR A 98 17.58 16.78 15.34
N ILE A 99 17.03 16.80 16.56
CA ILE A 99 15.57 16.94 16.79
C ILE A 99 15.06 18.25 16.19
N ARG A 100 15.75 19.36 16.44
CA ARG A 100 15.37 20.68 15.90
C ARG A 100 15.46 20.74 14.37
N ALA A 101 16.50 20.16 13.79
CA ALA A 101 16.65 20.11 12.33
C ALA A 101 15.51 19.30 11.68
N ALA A 102 15.18 18.13 12.24
CA ALA A 102 14.08 17.30 11.77
C ALA A 102 12.73 18.02 11.92
N PHE A 103 12.50 18.64 13.08
CA PHE A 103 11.31 19.45 13.35
C PHE A 103 11.11 20.56 12.32
N LEU A 104 12.14 21.38 12.08
CA LEU A 104 12.05 22.50 11.13
C LEU A 104 11.74 22.02 9.70
N ARG A 105 12.34 20.91 9.28
CA ARG A 105 12.06 20.28 7.99
C ARG A 105 10.59 19.85 7.89
N LEU A 106 10.07 19.17 8.91
CA LEU A 106 8.72 18.63 8.91
C LEU A 106 7.66 19.72 9.03
N ILE A 107 7.85 20.70 9.92
CA ILE A 107 6.88 21.78 10.10
C ILE A 107 6.79 22.68 8.87
N THR A 108 7.92 22.89 8.16
CA THR A 108 7.91 23.67 6.92
C THR A 108 7.01 23.04 5.86
N LEU A 109 7.06 21.70 5.74
CA LEU A 109 6.25 20.93 4.80
C LEU A 109 4.78 20.81 5.23
N ASN A 110 4.52 20.74 6.53
CA ASN A 110 3.18 20.47 7.08
C ASN A 110 2.50 21.70 7.68
N HIS A 111 3.03 22.90 7.47
CA HIS A 111 2.49 24.12 8.05
C HIS A 111 1.03 24.37 7.58
N PRO A 112 0.08 24.69 8.48
CA PRO A 112 -1.32 24.92 8.12
C PRO A 112 -1.48 26.04 7.07
N ASP A 113 -0.75 27.15 7.23
CA ASP A 113 -0.77 28.27 6.27
C ASP A 113 -0.24 27.92 4.87
N ARG A 114 0.44 26.77 4.71
CA ARG A 114 0.92 26.25 3.42
C ARG A 114 0.07 25.09 2.91
N GLY A 115 -1.14 24.91 3.45
CA GLY A 115 -2.05 23.82 3.08
C GLY A 115 -1.76 22.49 3.80
N GLY A 116 -0.90 22.51 4.82
CA GLY A 116 -0.68 21.35 5.69
C GLY A 116 -1.85 21.11 6.66
N SER A 117 -1.91 19.92 7.23
CA SER A 117 -2.95 19.58 8.21
C SER A 117 -2.62 20.18 9.58
N PRO A 118 -3.53 20.97 10.20
CA PRO A 118 -3.34 21.49 11.56
C PRO A 118 -3.08 20.37 12.58
N TYR A 119 -3.72 19.22 12.40
CA TYR A 119 -3.56 18.05 13.26
C TYR A 119 -2.18 17.39 13.10
N ILE A 120 -1.65 17.32 11.88
CA ILE A 120 -0.29 16.79 11.66
C ILE A 120 0.75 17.76 12.23
N ALA A 121 0.57 19.05 12.02
CA ALA A 121 1.44 20.08 12.60
C ALA A 121 1.46 20.02 14.14
N SER A 122 0.30 19.82 14.78
CA SER A 122 0.23 19.68 16.24
C SER A 122 0.96 18.43 16.74
N LYS A 123 0.83 17.28 16.08
CA LYS A 123 1.57 16.06 16.43
C LYS A 123 3.09 16.20 16.24
N ILE A 124 3.53 16.94 15.23
CA ILE A 124 4.96 17.26 15.03
C ILE A 124 5.49 18.13 16.18
N ASN A 125 4.72 19.14 16.62
CA ASN A 125 5.07 19.99 17.76
C ASN A 125 5.15 19.15 19.06
N GLU A 126 4.12 18.34 19.33
CA GLU A 126 4.04 17.47 20.50
C GLU A 126 5.24 16.50 20.56
N ALA A 127 5.65 15.91 19.43
CA ALA A 127 6.81 15.03 19.34
C ALA A 127 8.13 15.76 19.66
N LYS A 128 8.29 16.98 19.15
CA LYS A 128 9.48 17.81 19.39
C LYS A 128 9.58 18.21 20.87
N ASP A 129 8.48 18.66 21.47
CA ASP A 129 8.47 19.06 22.88
C ASP A 129 8.72 17.86 23.81
N PHE A 130 8.12 16.70 23.53
CA PHE A 130 8.34 15.47 24.30
C PHE A 130 9.81 15.03 24.31
N LEU A 131 10.50 15.08 23.16
CA LEU A 131 11.90 14.69 23.08
C LEU A 131 12.84 15.74 23.69
N GLU A 132 12.54 17.04 23.56
CA GLU A 132 13.33 18.09 24.21
C GLU A 132 13.21 18.05 25.73
N GLU A 133 12.04 17.74 26.29
CA GLU A 133 11.80 17.62 27.73
C GLU A 133 12.57 16.45 28.34
N ARG A 134 12.67 15.33 27.62
CA ARG A 134 13.36 14.13 28.11
C ARG A 134 14.88 14.22 28.05
N LEU A 135 15.42 15.15 27.26
CA LEU A 135 16.86 15.36 27.18
C LEU A 135 17.35 16.11 28.43
N PRO A 136 18.49 15.72 29.01
CA PRO A 136 19.10 16.51 30.07
C PRO A 136 19.38 17.93 29.55
N PRO A 137 19.28 18.98 30.38
CA PRO A 137 19.59 20.34 29.97
C PRO A 137 21.04 20.43 29.48
N GLY A 138 21.22 20.34 28.16
CA GLY A 138 22.51 20.46 27.50
C GLY A 138 23.01 21.89 27.60
N ARG A 139 24.22 22.05 28.18
CA ARG A 139 24.94 23.33 28.26
C ARG A 139 25.00 23.99 26.87
N LYS A 140 24.72 25.29 26.88
CA LYS A 140 24.59 26.17 25.71
C LYS A 140 25.74 26.01 24.73
#